data_AF-A0A175VNM4-F1
#
_entry.id   AF-A0A175VNM4-F1
#
_cell.length_a   1.000
_cell.length_b   1.000
_cell.length_c   1.000
_cell.angle_alpha   90.00
_cell.angle_beta   90.00
_cell.angle_gamma   90.00
#
_symmetry.space_group_name_H-M   'P 1'
#
loop_
_entity.id
_entity.type
_entity.pdbx_description
1 polymer ?
#
loop_
_entity_poly.entity_id
_entity_poly.type
_entity_poly.pdbx_seq_one_letter_code
_entity_poly.pdbx_strand_id
1 'polypeptide(L)'
;MAAPSHRHQSSLEGIIDFSEADPIFASEQQRAQAVGRFRRIVEHFENTEQPASAQYGDGYNRPALIRLTFEYASSPESQDKFLKAFFQSLALGMNDGIGLNDSEVADLREVADLRELLFSFADHLIYHFFLPLRAATGKTPQPTPTYHTAVQQVQTQDKQQRMQDFVGTPERLAALRGLCLTRDRHRCVITRAFDYSSVVQRLRQPPARDDDGNVLNPYNDYSHLE
;
A
#
# COMPACT_ATOMS: atom_id res chain seq x y z
N MET A 1 -43.50 -14.29 1.97
CA MET A 1 -42.50 -13.22 2.03
C MET A 1 -41.39 -13.69 2.96
N ALA A 2 -40.20 -13.99 2.43
CA ALA A 2 -39.07 -14.43 3.24
C ALA A 2 -38.39 -13.20 3.87
N ALA A 3 -38.30 -13.19 5.20
CA ALA A 3 -37.64 -12.11 5.94
C ALA A 3 -36.12 -12.11 5.66
N PRO A 4 -35.46 -10.94 5.65
CA PRO A 4 -34.02 -10.87 5.44
C PRO A 4 -33.32 -11.48 6.66
N SER A 5 -32.50 -12.50 6.42
CA SER A 5 -31.58 -13.01 7.43
C SER A 5 -30.58 -11.91 7.77
N HIS A 6 -30.71 -11.32 8.95
CA HIS A 6 -29.67 -10.54 9.59
C HIS A 6 -28.47 -11.47 9.85
N ARG A 7 -27.64 -11.67 8.82
CA ARG A 7 -26.34 -12.31 8.98
C ARG A 7 -25.52 -11.42 9.90
N HIS A 8 -25.32 -11.90 11.12
CA HIS A 8 -24.39 -11.38 12.11
C HIS A 8 -23.08 -10.97 11.42
N GLN A 9 -22.84 -9.67 11.32
CA GLN A 9 -21.46 -9.19 11.27
C GLN A 9 -20.92 -9.34 12.70
N SER A 10 -20.31 -10.49 12.97
CA SER A 10 -19.48 -10.65 14.15
C SER A 10 -18.31 -9.68 14.00
N SER A 11 -18.33 -8.56 14.72
CA SER A 11 -17.16 -7.68 14.78
C SER A 11 -15.97 -8.46 15.34
N LEU A 12 -14.83 -8.37 14.67
CA LEU A 12 -13.55 -8.92 15.16
C LEU A 12 -12.94 -8.08 16.29
N GLU A 13 -13.55 -6.94 16.65
CA GLU A 13 -13.06 -6.03 17.69
C GLU A 13 -12.96 -6.71 19.08
N GLY A 14 -13.68 -7.81 19.32
CA GLY A 14 -13.58 -8.59 20.56
C GLY A 14 -12.58 -9.76 20.52
N ILE A 15 -11.96 -10.05 19.38
CA ILE A 15 -11.00 -11.15 19.23
C ILE A 15 -9.55 -10.65 19.29
N ILE A 16 -9.32 -9.39 18.95
CA ILE A 16 -8.01 -8.75 19.02
C ILE A 16 -8.01 -7.86 20.26
N ASP A 17 -7.27 -8.28 21.30
CA ASP A 17 -7.07 -7.44 22.47
C ASP A 17 -6.19 -6.25 22.10
N PHE A 18 -6.81 -5.08 21.95
CA PHE A 18 -6.13 -3.80 21.75
C PHE A 18 -5.73 -3.11 23.06
N SER A 19 -5.81 -3.81 24.19
CA SER A 19 -5.32 -3.32 25.49
C SER A 19 -3.93 -2.70 25.33
N GLU A 20 -3.75 -1.53 25.95
CA GLU A 20 -2.47 -0.83 25.99
C GLU A 20 -1.42 -1.75 26.62
N ALA A 21 -0.56 -2.32 25.77
CA ALA A 21 0.57 -3.11 26.22
C ALA A 21 1.48 -2.24 27.10
N ASP A 22 2.04 -2.85 28.16
CA ASP A 22 2.99 -2.18 29.04
C ASP A 22 4.06 -1.43 28.22
N PRO A 23 4.41 -0.19 28.63
CA PRO A 23 5.38 0.61 27.90
C PRO A 23 6.70 -0.16 27.77
N ILE A 24 7.22 -0.28 26.55
CA ILE A 24 8.46 -1.02 26.25
C ILE A 24 9.67 -0.39 26.96
N PHE A 25 9.65 0.94 27.11
CA PHE A 25 10.66 1.72 27.80
C PHE A 25 10.11 2.26 29.12
N ALA A 26 10.88 2.13 30.20
CA ALA A 26 10.53 2.65 31.52
C ALA A 26 10.69 4.17 31.63
N SER A 27 11.48 4.78 30.74
CA SER A 27 11.69 6.22 30.69
C SER A 27 11.99 6.73 29.28
N GLU A 28 11.75 8.02 29.04
CA GLU A 28 12.12 8.67 27.78
C GLU A 28 13.63 8.65 27.54
N GLN A 29 14.44 8.69 28.60
CA GLN A 29 15.90 8.58 28.51
C GLN A 29 16.32 7.20 27.97
N GLN A 30 15.69 6.14 28.46
CA GLN A 30 15.92 4.78 27.98
C GLN A 30 15.56 4.65 26.49
N ARG A 31 14.41 5.21 26.10
CA ARG A 31 13.98 5.27 24.69
C ARG A 31 14.99 6.02 23.83
N ALA A 32 15.44 7.19 24.26
CA ALA A 32 16.43 8.00 23.54
C ALA A 32 17.76 7.26 23.37
N GLN A 33 18.22 6.55 24.40
CA GLN A 33 19.42 5.71 24.33
C GLN A 33 19.27 4.56 23.33
N ALA A 34 18.13 3.87 23.34
CA ALA A 34 17.85 2.77 22.41
C ALA A 34 17.79 3.28 20.96
N VAL A 35 17.12 4.41 20.70
CA VAL A 35 17.09 5.06 19.38
C VAL A 35 18.50 5.47 18.93
N GLY A 36 19.31 6.05 19.82
CA GLY A 36 20.69 6.44 19.52
C GLY A 36 21.60 5.25 19.23
N ARG A 37 21.42 4.13 19.94
CA ARG A 37 22.12 2.87 19.67
C ARG A 37 21.70 2.28 18.32
N PHE A 38 20.40 2.21 18.05
CA PHE A 38 19.85 1.76 16.78
C PHE A 38 20.44 2.54 15.60
N ARG A 39 20.39 3.87 15.64
CA ARG A 39 20.91 4.73 14.55
C ARG A 39 22.39 4.49 14.30
N ARG A 40 23.22 4.41 15.35
CA ARG A 40 24.66 4.13 15.21
C ARG A 40 24.94 2.79 14.54
N ILE A 41 24.23 1.73 14.93
CA ILE A 41 24.39 0.40 14.32
C ILE A 41 24.02 0.46 12.84
N VAL A 42 22.85 1.01 12.51
CA VAL A 42 22.38 1.06 11.12
C VAL A 42 23.26 1.97 10.26
N GLU A 43 23.66 3.13 10.77
CA GLU A 43 24.58 4.06 10.08
C GLU A 43 25.95 3.44 9.81
N HIS A 44 26.49 2.65 10.75
CA HIS A 44 27.74 1.92 10.54
C HIS A 44 27.67 0.99 9.32
N PHE A 45 26.58 0.22 9.20
CA PHE A 45 26.39 -0.68 8.06
C PHE A 45 25.95 0.05 6.79
N GLU A 46 25.20 1.16 6.87
CA GLU A 46 24.90 2.00 5.69
C GLU A 46 26.17 2.61 5.09
N ASN A 47 27.12 3.03 5.93
CA ASN A 47 28.38 3.65 5.48
C ASN A 47 29.42 2.63 5.00
N THR A 48 29.41 1.43 5.56
CA THR A 48 30.37 0.37 5.22
C THR A 48 29.93 -0.40 3.97
N GLU A 49 28.62 -0.56 3.76
CA GLU A 49 28.07 -1.36 2.67
C GLU A 49 27.73 -0.47 1.48
N GLN A 50 28.48 -0.61 0.40
CA GLN A 50 28.07 -0.09 -0.90
C GLN A 50 26.80 -0.84 -1.36
N PRO A 51 25.81 -0.15 -1.96
CA PRO A 51 24.63 -0.82 -2.49
C PRO A 51 25.10 -1.93 -3.42
N ALA A 52 24.74 -3.17 -3.10
CA ALA A 52 25.15 -4.35 -3.85
C ALA A 52 24.92 -4.05 -5.33
N SER A 53 26.02 -4.05 -6.10
CA SER A 53 25.98 -3.88 -7.55
C SER A 53 24.85 -4.71 -8.11
N ALA A 54 24.02 -4.10 -8.97
CA ALA A 54 22.73 -4.56 -9.49
C ALA A 54 22.74 -5.88 -10.28
N GLN A 55 23.67 -6.79 -10.02
CA GLN A 55 23.97 -7.99 -10.79
C GLN A 55 23.28 -9.26 -10.32
N TYR A 56 22.63 -9.29 -9.15
CA TYR A 56 21.80 -10.43 -8.76
C TYR A 56 20.57 -9.95 -7.99
N GLY A 57 19.41 -9.89 -8.67
CA GLY A 57 18.04 -10.12 -8.19
C GLY A 57 17.52 -9.61 -6.84
N ASP A 58 18.32 -8.91 -6.04
CA ASP A 58 18.17 -8.75 -4.59
C ASP A 58 18.64 -7.34 -4.14
N GLY A 59 18.67 -6.40 -5.10
CA GLY A 59 19.40 -5.13 -5.06
C GLY A 59 18.77 -3.99 -4.25
N TYR A 60 18.34 -4.26 -3.02
CA TYR A 60 17.92 -3.22 -2.10
C TYR A 60 18.98 -2.99 -1.00
N ASN A 61 19.07 -1.76 -0.51
CA ASN A 61 19.96 -1.43 0.61
C ASN A 61 19.29 -1.90 1.92
N ARG A 62 19.81 -3.01 2.48
CA ARG A 62 19.28 -3.66 3.68
C ARG A 62 19.31 -2.75 4.93
N PRO A 63 20.45 -2.14 5.28
CA PRO A 63 20.48 -1.13 6.35
C PRO A 63 19.48 0.02 6.13
N ALA A 64 19.39 0.55 4.91
CA ALA A 64 18.44 1.62 4.59
C ALA A 64 16.99 1.17 4.74
N LEU A 65 16.65 -0.07 4.35
CA LEU A 65 15.31 -0.63 4.57
C LEU A 65 14.96 -0.61 6.07
N ILE A 66 15.88 -1.05 6.93
CA ILE A 66 15.68 -1.09 8.38
C ILE A 66 15.47 0.34 8.91
N ARG A 67 16.33 1.28 8.52
CA ARG A 67 16.22 2.70 8.92
C ARG A 67 14.87 3.29 8.51
N LEU A 68 14.50 3.12 7.24
CA LEU A 68 13.25 3.65 6.69
C LEU A 68 12.04 2.99 7.35
N THR A 69 12.09 1.69 7.64
CA THR A 69 10.98 1.01 8.35
C THR A 69 10.75 1.60 9.74
N PHE A 70 11.82 1.95 10.46
CA PHE A 70 11.73 2.64 11.74
C PHE A 70 11.22 4.08 11.60
N GLU A 71 11.80 4.87 10.67
CA GLU A 71 11.46 6.28 10.48
C GLU A 71 10.01 6.49 10.03
N TYR A 72 9.50 5.62 9.16
CA TYR A 72 8.15 5.71 8.60
C TYR A 72 7.10 4.91 9.38
N ALA A 73 7.45 4.34 10.53
CA ALA A 73 6.46 3.76 11.43
C ALA A 73 5.45 4.83 11.89
N SER A 74 4.16 4.53 11.80
CA SER A 74 3.07 5.52 11.91
C SER A 74 2.90 6.16 13.28
N SER A 75 3.42 5.54 14.35
CA SER A 75 3.26 6.01 15.73
C SER A 75 4.50 5.73 16.59
N PRO A 76 4.71 6.48 17.68
CA PRO A 76 5.79 6.21 18.64
C PRO A 76 5.76 4.78 19.18
N GLU A 77 4.58 4.22 19.45
CA GLU A 77 4.42 2.85 19.95
C GLU A 77 4.85 1.82 18.90
N SER A 78 4.62 2.13 17.62
CA SER A 78 5.06 1.28 16.51
C SER A 78 6.58 1.31 16.36
N GLN A 79 7.20 2.49 16.55
CA GLN A 79 8.66 2.64 16.62
C GLN A 79 9.25 1.83 17.77
N ASP A 80 8.62 1.87 18.95
CA ASP A 80 9.11 1.17 20.13
C ASP A 80 9.02 -0.36 19.96
N LYS A 81 7.93 -0.85 19.36
CA LYS A 81 7.79 -2.27 18.98
C LYS A 81 8.85 -2.69 17.96
N PHE A 82 9.13 -1.83 16.98
CA PHE A 82 10.19 -2.09 15.99
C PHE A 82 11.56 -2.18 16.66
N LEU A 83 11.91 -1.24 17.55
CA LEU A 83 13.18 -1.27 18.28
C LEU A 83 13.30 -2.56 19.10
N LYS A 84 12.25 -2.94 19.83
CA LYS A 84 12.24 -4.19 20.59
C LYS A 84 12.52 -5.40 19.70
N ALA A 85 11.84 -5.51 18.56
CA ALA A 85 12.05 -6.61 17.61
C ALA A 85 13.46 -6.60 17.02
N PHE A 86 13.99 -5.43 16.67
CA PHE A 86 15.34 -5.25 16.13
C PHE A 86 16.43 -5.67 17.13
N PHE A 87 16.36 -5.20 18.37
CA PHE A 87 17.37 -5.56 19.37
C PHE A 87 17.30 -7.05 19.73
N GLN A 88 16.09 -7.62 19.80
CA GLN A 88 15.90 -9.06 20.00
C GLN A 88 16.45 -9.91 18.85
N SER A 89 16.27 -9.49 17.59
CA SER A 89 16.76 -10.24 16.42
C SER A 89 18.28 -10.23 16.32
N LEU A 90 18.92 -9.16 16.78
CA LEU A 90 20.38 -9.05 16.85
C LEU A 90 20.96 -9.63 18.15
N ALA A 91 20.13 -10.20 19.03
CA ALA A 91 20.52 -10.68 20.36
C ALA A 91 21.25 -9.62 21.22
N LEU A 92 20.91 -8.34 21.03
CA LEU A 92 21.48 -7.21 21.77
C LEU A 92 20.51 -6.75 22.86
N GLY A 93 21.02 -6.38 24.03
CA GLY A 93 20.21 -5.68 25.02
C GLY A 93 19.92 -4.24 24.59
N MET A 94 18.66 -3.82 24.72
CA MET A 94 18.21 -2.46 24.39
C MET A 94 18.90 -1.38 25.24
N ASN A 95 19.24 -1.72 26.49
CA ASN A 95 19.77 -0.81 27.50
C ASN A 95 21.16 -1.16 27.98
N ASP A 96 21.80 -2.19 27.43
CA ASP A 96 23.13 -2.54 27.88
C ASP A 96 23.99 -1.31 27.65
N GLY A 97 24.39 -0.65 28.74
CA GLY A 97 25.09 0.63 28.78
C GLY A 97 26.50 0.58 28.18
N ILE A 98 26.76 -0.44 27.37
CA ILE A 98 27.89 -0.61 26.48
C ILE A 98 27.68 0.40 25.35
N GLY A 99 28.08 1.64 25.65
CA GLY A 99 28.13 2.70 24.66
C GLY A 99 29.08 2.25 23.58
N LEU A 100 28.54 1.96 22.38
CA LEU A 100 29.32 1.78 21.16
C LEU A 100 30.17 3.04 20.93
N ASN A 101 31.30 3.11 21.62
CA ASN A 101 32.41 3.95 21.25
C ASN A 101 32.94 3.32 19.96
N ASP A 102 33.43 4.14 19.03
CA ASP A 102 33.96 3.68 17.74
C ASP A 102 35.05 2.60 17.87
N SER A 103 35.57 2.37 19.08
CA SER A 103 36.51 1.31 19.43
C SER A 103 35.87 -0.05 19.79
N GLU A 104 34.61 -0.12 20.23
CA GLU A 104 33.96 -1.40 20.64
C GLU A 104 33.24 -2.09 19.48
N VAL A 105 32.85 -1.36 18.44
CA VAL A 105 32.40 -1.97 17.16
C VAL A 105 33.57 -2.72 16.49
N ALA A 106 34.82 -2.33 16.78
CA ALA A 106 36.00 -2.96 16.20
C ALA A 106 36.42 -4.27 16.91
N ASP A 107 36.03 -4.49 18.17
CA ASP A 107 36.30 -5.74 18.92
C ASP A 107 35.27 -6.84 18.66
N LEU A 108 34.25 -6.52 17.86
CA LEU A 108 33.34 -7.48 17.31
C LEU A 108 34.13 -8.41 16.34
N ARG A 109 34.74 -9.46 16.89
CA ARG A 109 34.71 -10.79 16.23
C ARG A 109 33.26 -11.18 15.85
N GLU A 110 32.31 -10.46 16.44
CA GLU A 110 30.89 -10.29 16.17
C GLU A 110 30.52 -9.36 14.97
N VAL A 111 31.42 -8.66 14.21
CA VAL A 111 30.97 -7.66 13.19
C VAL A 111 30.33 -8.42 12.04
N ALA A 112 30.99 -9.50 11.61
CA ALA A 112 30.49 -10.36 10.54
C ALA A 112 29.17 -11.02 10.95
N ASP A 113 29.09 -11.52 12.19
CA ASP A 113 27.87 -12.14 12.74
C ASP A 113 26.74 -11.10 12.86
N LEU A 114 27.04 -9.90 13.35
CA LEU A 114 26.08 -8.80 13.49
C LEU A 114 25.57 -8.32 12.13
N ARG A 115 26.47 -8.25 11.14
CA ARG A 115 26.11 -7.95 9.74
C ARG A 115 25.14 -9.00 9.20
N GLU A 116 25.44 -10.28 9.39
CA GLU A 116 24.58 -11.37 8.96
C GLU A 116 23.21 -11.32 9.64
N LEU A 117 23.17 -11.08 10.96
CA LEU A 117 21.93 -10.91 11.72
C LEU A 117 21.11 -9.71 11.24
N LEU A 118 21.74 -8.57 11.02
CA LEU A 118 21.08 -7.38 10.51
C LEU A 118 20.52 -7.60 9.10
N PHE A 119 21.28 -8.27 8.24
CA PHE A 119 20.85 -8.55 6.87
C PHE A 119 19.71 -9.56 6.85
N SER A 120 19.79 -10.60 7.68
CA SER A 120 18.72 -11.58 7.89
C SER A 120 17.45 -10.92 8.43
N PHE A 121 17.58 -9.93 9.32
CA PHE A 121 16.44 -9.13 9.80
C PHE A 121 15.81 -8.30 8.67
N ALA A 122 16.61 -7.66 7.81
CA ALA A 122 16.10 -6.94 6.64
C ALA A 122 15.38 -7.87 5.66
N ASP A 123 15.96 -9.04 5.37
CA ASP A 123 15.34 -10.06 4.53
C ASP A 123 14.03 -10.55 5.16
N HIS A 124 14.00 -10.76 6.47
CA HIS A 124 12.78 -11.12 7.19
C HIS A 124 11.67 -10.07 7.01
N LEU A 125 11.98 -8.77 7.12
CA LEU A 125 11.02 -7.70 6.85
C LEU A 125 10.47 -7.78 5.42
N ILE A 126 11.32 -8.00 4.41
CA ILE A 126 10.85 -8.17 3.04
C ILE A 126 9.94 -9.39 2.90
N TYR A 127 10.42 -10.57 3.28
CA TYR A 127 9.74 -11.83 2.99
C TYR A 127 8.46 -12.04 3.81
N HIS A 128 8.42 -11.56 5.05
CA HIS A 128 7.31 -11.84 5.98
C HIS A 128 6.40 -10.65 6.25
N PHE A 129 6.85 -9.42 5.98
CA PHE A 129 6.02 -8.23 6.20
C PHE A 129 5.64 -7.55 4.88
N PHE A 130 6.61 -7.09 4.08
CA PHE A 130 6.33 -6.30 2.89
C PHE A 130 5.79 -7.11 1.71
N LEU A 131 6.31 -8.32 1.44
CA LEU A 131 5.81 -9.16 0.35
C LEU A 131 4.37 -9.63 0.58
N PRO A 132 3.96 -10.10 1.77
CA PRO A 132 2.55 -10.42 2.04
C PRO A 132 1.63 -9.20 1.89
N LEU A 133 2.05 -8.02 2.37
CA LEU A 133 1.30 -6.78 2.18
C LEU A 133 1.14 -6.45 0.68
N ARG A 134 2.22 -6.58 -0.09
CA ARG A 134 2.21 -6.40 -1.55
C ARG A 134 1.34 -7.44 -2.27
N ALA A 135 1.28 -8.67 -1.79
CA ALA A 135 0.41 -9.70 -2.36
C ALA A 135 -1.07 -9.41 -2.06
N ALA A 136 -1.38 -8.85 -0.88
CA ALA A 136 -2.74 -8.47 -0.49
C ALA A 136 -3.29 -7.28 -1.30
N THR A 137 -2.43 -6.37 -1.77
CA THR A 137 -2.85 -5.25 -2.62
C THR A 137 -3.20 -5.67 -4.05
N GLY A 138 -2.77 -6.85 -4.52
CA GLY A 138 -3.07 -7.33 -5.87
C GLY A 138 -4.54 -7.69 -6.13
N LYS A 139 -5.37 -7.85 -5.10
CA LYS A 139 -6.79 -8.22 -5.22
C LYS A 139 -7.76 -7.26 -4.53
N THR A 140 -7.27 -6.34 -3.71
CA THR A 140 -8.09 -5.27 -3.16
C THR A 140 -7.96 -4.07 -4.07
N PRO A 141 -9.07 -3.46 -4.55
CA PRO A 141 -9.00 -2.14 -5.16
C PRO A 141 -8.66 -1.16 -4.03
N GLN A 142 -7.40 -1.12 -3.61
CA GLN A 142 -6.92 -0.03 -2.81
C GLN A 142 -6.96 1.22 -3.70
N PRO A 143 -7.58 2.31 -3.24
CA PRO A 143 -7.49 3.57 -3.96
C PRO A 143 -6.00 3.90 -4.09
N THR A 144 -5.52 4.04 -5.32
CA THR A 144 -4.19 4.55 -5.59
C THR A 144 -4.01 5.82 -4.78
N PRO A 145 -2.93 5.99 -4.00
CA PRO A 145 -2.67 7.24 -3.30
C PRO A 145 -2.80 8.38 -4.31
N THR A 146 -3.61 9.39 -4.02
CA THR A 146 -3.97 10.47 -4.95
C THR A 146 -2.75 11.10 -5.63
N TYR A 147 -1.63 11.10 -4.92
CA TYR A 147 -0.33 11.60 -5.38
C TYR A 147 0.31 10.75 -6.49
N HIS A 148 0.14 9.42 -6.48
CA HIS A 148 0.74 8.54 -7.48
C HIS A 148 0.09 8.71 -8.85
N THR A 149 -1.24 8.89 -8.89
CA THR A 149 -1.96 9.24 -10.12
C THR A 149 -1.47 10.58 -10.67
N ALA A 150 -1.27 11.58 -9.82
CA ALA A 150 -0.74 12.88 -10.24
C ALA A 150 0.69 12.78 -10.81
N VAL A 151 1.58 12.02 -10.16
CA VAL A 151 2.97 11.82 -10.65
C VAL A 151 2.99 11.07 -11.98
N GLN A 152 2.18 10.02 -12.13
CA GLN A 152 2.11 9.27 -13.39
C GLN A 152 1.50 10.08 -14.54
N GLN A 153 0.50 10.92 -14.27
CA GLN A 153 -0.05 11.85 -15.28
C GLN A 153 1.01 12.81 -15.83
N VAL A 154 2.02 13.17 -15.03
CA VAL A 154 3.15 14.00 -15.46
C VAL A 154 4.21 13.20 -16.22
N GLN A 155 4.43 11.93 -15.85
CA GLN A 155 5.48 11.09 -16.44
C GLN A 155 5.06 10.36 -17.72
N THR A 156 3.77 10.07 -17.93
CA THR A 156 3.27 9.36 -19.11
C THR A 156 2.70 10.35 -20.14
N GLN A 157 3.59 10.90 -20.99
CA GLN A 157 3.16 11.69 -22.16
C GLN A 157 2.59 10.82 -23.29
N ASP A 158 2.79 9.50 -23.23
CA ASP A 158 2.26 8.56 -24.22
C ASP A 158 0.82 8.16 -23.92
N LYS A 159 -0.11 8.82 -24.62
CA LYS A 159 -1.57 8.63 -24.55
C LYS A 159 -2.05 7.18 -24.74
N GLN A 160 -1.20 6.28 -25.27
CA GLN A 160 -1.56 4.89 -25.57
C GLN A 160 -1.38 3.92 -24.40
N GLN A 161 -0.56 4.23 -23.39
CA GLN A 161 -0.43 3.39 -22.18
C GLN A 161 -1.51 3.69 -21.12
N ARG A 162 -2.32 4.74 -21.33
CA ARG A 162 -3.30 5.27 -20.37
C ARG A 162 -4.42 4.29 -19.96
N MET A 163 -4.53 3.12 -20.58
CA MET A 163 -5.70 2.24 -20.43
C MET A 163 -5.43 0.95 -19.64
N GLN A 164 -4.16 0.58 -19.40
CA GLN A 164 -3.85 -0.79 -18.96
C GLN A 164 -3.48 -0.95 -17.48
N ASP A 165 -3.00 0.08 -16.78
CA ASP A 165 -2.16 -0.22 -15.62
C ASP A 165 -2.70 0.09 -14.22
N PHE A 166 -3.95 0.55 -14.03
CA PHE A 166 -4.44 0.73 -12.65
C PHE A 166 -5.93 0.53 -12.41
N VAL A 167 -6.25 -0.35 -11.47
CA VAL A 167 -7.61 -0.58 -10.98
C VAL A 167 -8.02 0.55 -10.05
N GLY A 168 -9.14 1.23 -10.32
CA GLY A 168 -9.74 2.21 -9.41
C GLY A 168 -9.58 3.69 -9.78
N THR A 169 -8.93 4.03 -10.89
CA THR A 169 -8.90 5.42 -11.36
C THR A 169 -10.26 5.86 -11.91
N PRO A 170 -10.67 7.13 -11.72
CA PRO A 170 -11.91 7.63 -12.28
C PRO A 170 -11.93 7.53 -13.81
N GLU A 171 -10.78 7.66 -14.47
CA GLU A 171 -10.65 7.50 -15.93
C GLU A 171 -10.91 6.06 -16.38
N ARG A 172 -10.38 5.05 -15.66
CA ARG A 172 -10.66 3.65 -15.97
C ARG A 172 -12.11 3.30 -15.69
N LEU A 173 -12.69 3.82 -14.61
CA LEU A 173 -14.12 3.64 -14.31
C LEU A 173 -14.99 4.24 -15.41
N ALA A 174 -14.71 5.46 -15.86
CA ALA A 174 -15.41 6.08 -16.98
C ALA A 174 -15.25 5.27 -18.28
N ALA A 175 -14.03 4.82 -18.60
CA ALA A 175 -13.78 3.97 -19.77
C ALA A 175 -14.54 2.62 -19.68
N LEU A 176 -14.54 1.97 -18.52
CA LEU A 176 -15.29 0.74 -18.29
C LEU A 176 -16.80 0.96 -18.36
N ARG A 177 -17.32 2.09 -17.87
CA ARG A 177 -18.74 2.47 -18.04
C ARG A 177 -19.09 2.62 -19.51
N GLY A 178 -18.30 3.36 -20.28
CA GLY A 178 -18.49 3.51 -21.73
C GLY A 178 -18.43 2.17 -22.48
N LEU A 179 -17.51 1.27 -22.12
CA LEU A 179 -17.45 -0.09 -22.68
C LEU A 179 -18.69 -0.92 -22.30
N CYS A 180 -19.14 -0.84 -21.04
CA CYS A 180 -20.34 -1.53 -20.57
C CYS A 180 -21.59 -1.01 -21.27
N LEU A 181 -21.71 0.29 -21.49
CA LEU A 181 -22.80 0.90 -22.24
C LEU A 181 -22.77 0.44 -23.69
N THR A 182 -21.63 0.52 -24.37
CA THR A 182 -21.50 0.03 -25.74
C THR A 182 -21.92 -1.44 -25.86
N ARG A 183 -21.47 -2.27 -24.91
CA ARG A 183 -21.80 -3.71 -24.86
C ARG A 183 -23.30 -3.95 -24.62
N ASP A 184 -23.92 -3.21 -23.71
CA ASP A 184 -25.34 -3.34 -23.38
C ASP A 184 -26.23 -2.34 -24.14
N ARG A 185 -25.82 -1.95 -25.36
CA ARG A 185 -26.64 -1.13 -26.27
C ARG A 185 -27.14 0.18 -25.63
N HIS A 186 -26.22 0.86 -24.97
CA HIS A 186 -26.43 2.11 -24.23
C HIS A 186 -27.55 2.02 -23.20
N ARG A 187 -27.74 0.85 -22.58
CA ARG A 187 -28.70 0.67 -21.49
C ARG A 187 -28.02 0.27 -20.19
N CYS A 188 -28.70 0.56 -19.08
CA CYS A 188 -28.36 -0.02 -17.80
C CYS A 188 -28.79 -1.50 -17.77
N VAL A 189 -27.87 -2.38 -17.38
CA VAL A 189 -28.13 -3.83 -17.27
C VAL A 189 -29.28 -4.13 -16.31
N ILE A 190 -29.42 -3.34 -15.25
CA ILE A 190 -30.42 -3.57 -14.18
C ILE A 190 -31.77 -2.95 -14.54
N THR A 191 -31.82 -1.65 -14.81
CA THR A 191 -33.09 -0.93 -15.02
C THR A 191 -33.57 -0.94 -16.47
N ARG A 192 -32.71 -1.33 -17.43
CA ARG A 192 -32.93 -1.21 -18.88
C ARG A 192 -33.16 0.22 -19.38
N ALA A 193 -32.97 1.23 -18.52
CA ALA A 193 -33.02 2.64 -18.90
C ALA A 193 -31.94 2.93 -19.94
N PHE A 194 -32.31 3.68 -20.98
CA PHE A 194 -31.40 4.08 -22.05
C PHE A 194 -30.60 5.32 -21.62
N ASP A 195 -29.35 5.39 -22.05
CA ASP A 195 -28.42 6.44 -21.69
C ASP A 195 -28.83 7.81 -22.28
N TYR A 196 -28.90 8.82 -21.43
CA TYR A 196 -29.31 10.17 -21.79
C TYR A 196 -28.40 10.80 -22.83
N SER A 197 -27.08 10.62 -22.74
CA SER A 197 -26.14 11.21 -23.70
C SER A 197 -26.38 10.68 -25.12
N SER A 198 -26.68 9.38 -25.22
CA SER A 198 -27.05 8.69 -26.44
C SER A 198 -28.39 9.20 -27.02
N VAL A 199 -29.37 9.55 -26.18
CA VAL A 199 -30.62 10.20 -26.62
C VAL A 199 -30.35 11.56 -27.25
N VAL A 200 -29.60 12.41 -26.55
CA VAL A 200 -29.27 13.76 -27.00
C VAL A 200 -28.57 13.73 -28.36
N GLN A 201 -27.67 12.77 -28.56
CA GLN A 201 -26.97 12.60 -29.83
C GLN A 201 -27.93 12.18 -30.96
N ARG A 202 -28.83 11.22 -30.71
CA ARG A 202 -29.72 10.65 -31.74
C ARG A 202 -30.91 11.54 -32.09
N LEU A 203 -31.41 12.35 -31.16
CA LEU A 203 -32.47 13.33 -31.46
C LEU A 203 -32.05 14.37 -32.50
N ARG A 204 -30.73 14.55 -32.73
CA ARG A 204 -30.20 15.42 -33.78
C ARG A 204 -30.31 14.82 -35.19
N GLN A 205 -30.58 13.52 -35.34
CA GLN A 205 -30.61 12.83 -36.63
C GLN A 205 -31.84 11.91 -36.74
N PRO A 206 -32.92 12.33 -37.42
CA PRO A 206 -34.08 11.49 -37.62
C PRO A 206 -33.80 10.33 -38.61
N PRO A 207 -34.39 9.13 -38.42
CA PRO A 207 -35.32 8.77 -37.35
C PRO A 207 -34.61 8.47 -36.02
N ALA A 208 -34.98 9.20 -34.97
CA ALA A 208 -34.39 9.05 -33.65
C ALA A 208 -34.93 7.78 -32.96
N ARG A 209 -34.15 6.70 -33.03
CA ARG A 209 -34.49 5.39 -32.43
C ARG A 209 -33.40 4.92 -31.47
N ASP A 210 -33.80 4.21 -30.43
CA ASP A 210 -32.88 3.49 -29.54
C ASP A 210 -32.29 2.25 -30.24
N ASP A 211 -31.40 1.53 -29.55
CA ASP A 211 -30.73 0.35 -30.10
C ASP A 211 -31.64 -0.88 -30.27
N ASP A 212 -32.85 -0.84 -29.73
CA ASP A 212 -33.88 -1.88 -29.95
C ASP A 212 -34.92 -1.43 -30.99
N GLY A 213 -34.72 -0.27 -31.62
CA GLY A 213 -35.57 0.27 -32.68
C GLY A 213 -36.80 1.06 -32.20
N ASN A 214 -36.95 1.29 -30.89
CA ASN A 214 -38.05 2.09 -30.36
C ASN A 214 -37.82 3.57 -30.62
N VAL A 215 -38.90 4.32 -30.85
CA VAL A 215 -38.82 5.77 -31.08
C VAL A 215 -38.40 6.47 -29.79
N LEU A 216 -37.37 7.30 -29.88
CA LEU A 216 -36.92 8.13 -28.76
C LEU A 216 -37.91 9.27 -28.54
N ASN A 217 -38.42 9.39 -27.31
CA ASN A 217 -39.33 10.44 -26.91
C ASN A 217 -38.60 11.38 -25.93
N PRO A 218 -38.38 12.66 -26.26
CA PRO A 218 -37.70 13.60 -25.36
C PRO A 218 -38.38 13.79 -24.00
N TYR A 219 -39.64 13.37 -23.84
CA TYR A 219 -40.38 13.43 -22.57
C TYR A 219 -40.26 12.17 -21.69
N ASN A 220 -39.53 11.15 -22.13
CA ASN A 220 -39.28 9.96 -21.30
C ASN A 220 -38.16 10.20 -20.29
N ASP A 221 -38.22 9.46 -19.19
CA ASP A 221 -37.17 9.46 -18.17
C ASP A 221 -35.98 8.61 -18.66
N TYR A 222 -34.83 9.27 -18.85
CA TYR A 222 -33.58 8.67 -19.30
C TYR A 222 -32.51 8.91 -18.23
N SER A 223 -31.57 7.98 -18.09
CA SER A 223 -30.56 8.04 -17.03
C SER A 223 -29.21 8.49 -17.58
N HIS A 224 -28.46 9.29 -16.83
CA HIS A 224 -27.05 9.56 -17.15
C HIS A 224 -26.21 8.37 -16.68
N LEU A 225 -25.70 7.57 -17.62
CA LEU A 225 -25.02 6.31 -17.28
C LEU A 225 -23.48 6.39 -17.35
N GLU A 226 -22.93 7.50 -17.85
CA GLU A 226 -21.50 7.84 -17.83
C GLU A 226 -21.11 8.77 -16.68
#